data_AF-A0A9N8VVW4-F1
#
_entry.id   AF-A0A9N8VVW4-F1
#
_cell.length_a   1.000
_cell.length_b   1.000
_cell.length_c   1.000
_cell.angle_alpha   90.00
_cell.angle_beta   90.00
_cell.angle_gamma   90.00
#
_symmetry.space_group_name_H-M   'P 1'
#
loop_
_entity.id
_entity.type
_entity.pdbx_description
1 polymer ?
#
loop_
_entity_poly.entity_id
_entity_poly.type
_entity_poly.pdbx_seq_one_letter_code
_entity_poly.pdbx_strand_id
1 'polypeptide(L)'
;MDLPPECIHLILIHLKADINTLHSCLLVDRLWCSETVRILWHQPFRHLYTVNYQYQMEKRKLRAGNLILTYLSCILYQYNEELVKNFIIPKPVKKPLFNYIQFLKNLDLIEFSAVIKDCINSKNITTIKNYRLAISYILLDNPLSKPLGTLVNGSIHSIHKDLLDIMSKLITDHSAGLYRLLLDAEGSEERAFFKGIMFILLKYHQCIMKIINSKGHLSQLTELIMPTRIFNKTEILLALIPVSRNLKKIVVRAGYRIRRYPNRENEKSMAEQEAKALADLITAQKSLEHLGLHSCAEGLDYLLTSIESQADTLKYLSFVKVRFCGIDVFKHMAPLRNLEQIQFNCCTFKPKDASNPYHFENNFPKLVKLEIQRSINADYAIEILRSAACGSLNVESEPRNSIFDLEY
;
A
#
# COMPACT_ATOMS: atom_id res chain seq x y z
N MET A 1 -21.61 0.55 35.16
CA MET A 1 -20.46 1.42 34.84
C MET A 1 -20.24 1.28 33.37
N ASP A 2 -20.58 2.29 32.59
CA ASP A 2 -20.37 2.27 31.14
C ASP A 2 -18.93 2.71 30.88
N LEU A 3 -18.17 1.87 30.18
CA LEU A 3 -16.79 2.17 29.79
C LEU A 3 -16.81 3.34 28.77
N PRO A 4 -15.92 4.34 28.91
CA PRO A 4 -15.76 5.37 27.91
C PRO A 4 -15.41 4.79 26.52
N PRO A 5 -15.80 5.46 25.41
CA PRO A 5 -15.48 5.02 24.06
C PRO A 5 -14.00 4.73 23.85
N GLU A 6 -13.11 5.55 24.44
CA GLU A 6 -11.66 5.41 24.34
C GLU A 6 -11.17 4.11 24.97
N CYS A 7 -11.74 3.72 26.12
CA CYS A 7 -11.40 2.47 26.79
C CYS A 7 -11.87 1.27 25.97
N ILE A 8 -13.10 1.31 25.42
CA ILE A 8 -13.62 0.26 24.53
C ILE A 8 -12.74 0.14 23.29
N HIS A 9 -12.36 1.26 22.69
CA HIS A 9 -11.49 1.28 21.52
C HIS A 9 -10.14 0.60 21.79
N LEU A 10 -9.51 0.89 22.94
CA LEU A 10 -8.27 0.24 23.34
C LEU A 10 -8.43 -1.27 23.52
N ILE A 11 -9.50 -1.72 24.19
CA ILE A 11 -9.81 -3.15 24.34
C ILE A 11 -9.94 -3.81 22.97
N LEU A 12 -10.72 -3.21 22.06
CA LEU A 12 -10.95 -3.77 20.74
C LEU A 12 -9.69 -3.77 19.86
N ILE A 13 -8.78 -2.79 20.01
CA ILE A 13 -7.47 -2.80 19.34
C ILE A 13 -6.66 -4.05 19.71
N HIS A 14 -6.68 -4.45 20.99
CA HIS A 14 -6.02 -5.68 21.43
C HIS A 14 -6.65 -6.94 20.82
N LEU A 15 -7.94 -6.87 20.48
CA LEU A 15 -8.69 -7.96 19.84
C LEU A 15 -8.66 -7.93 18.30
N LYS A 16 -7.93 -6.99 17.67
CA LYS A 16 -7.93 -6.80 16.20
C LYS A 16 -7.63 -8.05 15.36
N ALA A 17 -6.90 -9.01 15.94
CA ALA A 17 -6.55 -10.27 15.28
C ALA A 17 -7.63 -11.35 15.42
N ASP A 18 -8.52 -11.23 16.42
CA ASP A 18 -9.62 -12.16 16.68
C ASP A 18 -10.94 -11.61 16.15
N ILE A 19 -11.17 -11.83 14.86
CA ILE A 19 -12.37 -11.36 14.15
C ILE A 19 -13.65 -11.97 14.74
N ASN A 20 -13.60 -13.19 15.29
CA ASN A 20 -14.78 -13.82 15.87
C ASN A 20 -15.20 -13.09 17.15
N THR A 21 -14.24 -12.77 18.00
CA THR A 21 -14.50 -11.98 19.21
C THR A 21 -14.98 -10.57 18.86
N LEU A 22 -14.39 -9.91 17.85
CA LEU A 22 -14.91 -8.64 17.35
C LEU A 22 -16.37 -8.77 16.85
N HIS A 23 -16.73 -9.86 16.16
CA HIS A 23 -18.12 -10.07 15.75
C HIS A 23 -19.08 -10.15 16.95
N SER A 24 -18.68 -10.78 18.04
CA SER A 24 -19.45 -10.81 19.29
C SER A 24 -19.58 -9.40 19.91
N CYS A 25 -18.51 -8.59 19.86
CA CYS A 25 -18.53 -7.20 20.35
C CYS A 25 -19.54 -6.30 19.62
N LEU A 26 -19.88 -6.59 18.34
CA LEU A 26 -20.92 -5.85 17.61
C LEU A 26 -22.32 -5.98 18.23
N LEU A 27 -22.56 -7.03 19.02
CA LEU A 27 -23.86 -7.39 19.55
C LEU A 27 -24.07 -6.95 21.00
N VAL A 28 -23.05 -6.38 21.64
CA VAL A 28 -23.09 -5.98 23.06
C VAL A 28 -24.05 -4.81 23.26
N ASP A 29 -23.73 -3.65 22.68
CA ASP A 29 -24.58 -2.45 22.68
C ASP A 29 -24.22 -1.51 21.52
N ARG A 30 -24.85 -0.33 21.46
CA ARG A 30 -24.62 0.66 20.39
C ARG A 30 -23.19 1.22 20.38
N LEU A 31 -22.58 1.43 21.55
CA LEU A 31 -21.25 2.00 21.66
C LEU A 31 -20.18 1.00 21.24
N TRP A 32 -20.26 -0.23 21.77
CA TRP A 32 -19.43 -1.35 21.34
C TRP A 32 -19.58 -1.64 19.85
N CYS A 33 -20.81 -1.60 19.33
CA CYS A 33 -21.07 -1.75 17.90
C CYS A 33 -20.36 -0.66 17.08
N SER A 34 -20.50 0.60 17.46
CA SER A 34 -19.84 1.74 16.80
C SER A 34 -18.31 1.60 16.77
N GLU A 35 -17.68 1.33 17.92
CA GLU A 35 -16.21 1.21 18.00
C GLU A 35 -15.69 -0.04 17.27
N THR A 36 -16.42 -1.14 17.35
CA THR A 36 -16.04 -2.38 16.66
C THR A 36 -16.14 -2.23 15.15
N VAL A 37 -17.18 -1.55 14.64
CA VAL A 37 -17.32 -1.23 13.22
C VAL A 37 -16.14 -0.39 12.74
N ARG A 38 -15.70 0.61 13.51
CA ARG A 38 -14.51 1.42 13.16
C ARG A 38 -13.26 0.57 12.95
N ILE A 39 -13.07 -0.47 13.77
CA ILE A 39 -11.90 -1.36 13.69
C ILE A 39 -12.04 -2.34 12.52
N LEU A 40 -13.19 -2.99 12.35
CA LEU A 40 -13.41 -3.94 11.25
C LEU A 40 -13.38 -3.27 9.87
N TRP A 41 -13.84 -2.03 9.78
CA TRP A 41 -13.86 -1.26 8.53
C TRP A 41 -12.61 -0.40 8.32
N HIS A 42 -11.62 -0.50 9.21
CA HIS A 42 -10.30 0.12 9.04
C HIS A 42 -9.55 -0.47 7.84
N GLN A 43 -9.66 -1.79 7.61
CA GLN A 43 -9.05 -2.51 6.50
C GLN A 43 -9.93 -3.69 6.01
N PRO A 44 -11.13 -3.41 5.46
CA PRO A 44 -12.17 -4.42 5.27
C PRO A 44 -11.83 -5.48 4.22
N PHE A 45 -10.98 -5.14 3.24
CA PHE A 45 -10.55 -6.06 2.19
C PHE A 45 -9.63 -7.16 2.74
N ARG A 46 -8.79 -6.84 3.72
CA ARG A 46 -7.84 -7.78 4.35
C ARG A 46 -8.53 -8.94 5.04
N HIS A 47 -9.70 -8.69 5.63
CA HIS A 47 -10.53 -9.71 6.26
C HIS A 47 -11.09 -10.73 5.27
N LEU A 48 -11.13 -10.43 3.97
CA LEU A 48 -11.59 -11.34 2.92
C LEU A 48 -10.46 -12.13 2.27
N TYR A 49 -9.30 -11.50 2.06
CA TYR A 49 -8.23 -12.06 1.22
C TYR A 49 -6.98 -12.50 1.97
N THR A 50 -6.70 -11.95 3.16
CA THR A 50 -5.49 -12.27 3.91
C THR A 50 -5.79 -13.06 5.18
N VAL A 51 -6.75 -12.63 6.00
CA VAL A 51 -7.00 -13.27 7.30
C VAL A 51 -7.87 -14.53 7.18
N ASN A 52 -8.83 -14.53 6.24
CA ASN A 52 -9.82 -15.60 6.11
C ASN A 52 -9.77 -16.30 4.74
N TYR A 53 -8.57 -16.53 4.21
CA TYR A 53 -8.40 -17.07 2.86
C TYR A 53 -9.06 -18.45 2.66
N GLN A 54 -9.24 -19.22 3.75
CA GLN A 54 -9.76 -20.60 3.76
C GLN A 54 -11.28 -20.75 3.47
N TYR A 55 -12.01 -19.68 3.10
CA TYR A 55 -13.43 -19.81 2.77
C TYR A 55 -13.67 -20.34 1.35
N GLN A 56 -14.72 -21.17 1.21
CA GLN A 56 -15.28 -21.58 -0.08
C GLN A 56 -15.44 -20.37 -1.03
N MET A 57 -14.94 -20.50 -2.26
CA MET A 57 -14.91 -19.42 -3.27
C MET A 57 -16.24 -18.66 -3.39
N GLU A 58 -17.38 -19.34 -3.38
CA GLU A 58 -18.70 -18.71 -3.52
C GLU A 58 -19.07 -17.82 -2.33
N LYS A 59 -18.72 -18.22 -1.10
CA LYS A 59 -18.96 -17.40 0.09
C LYS A 59 -18.10 -16.14 0.07
N ARG A 60 -16.85 -16.24 -0.41
CA ARG A 60 -15.95 -15.09 -0.59
C ARG A 60 -16.51 -14.12 -1.63
N LYS A 61 -16.96 -14.61 -2.80
CA LYS A 61 -17.59 -13.79 -3.84
C LYS A 61 -18.84 -13.06 -3.33
N LEU A 62 -19.71 -13.75 -2.59
CA LEU A 62 -20.90 -13.14 -2.01
C LEU A 62 -20.52 -12.02 -1.02
N ARG A 63 -19.55 -12.26 -0.14
CA ARG A 63 -19.04 -11.25 0.80
C ARG A 63 -18.42 -10.05 0.10
N ALA A 64 -17.63 -10.27 -0.96
CA ALA A 64 -17.08 -9.21 -1.79
C ALA A 64 -18.20 -8.37 -2.42
N GLY A 65 -19.24 -9.00 -2.96
CA GLY A 65 -20.40 -8.30 -3.48
C GLY A 65 -21.15 -7.48 -2.42
N ASN A 66 -21.35 -8.03 -1.22
CA ASN A 66 -21.99 -7.32 -0.11
C ASN A 66 -21.16 -6.11 0.34
N LEU A 67 -19.84 -6.24 0.37
CA LEU A 67 -18.93 -5.15 0.73
C LEU A 67 -19.04 -3.98 -0.26
N ILE A 68 -18.99 -4.27 -1.56
CA ILE A 68 -19.16 -3.25 -2.61
C ILE A 68 -20.56 -2.62 -2.55
N LEU A 69 -21.61 -3.42 -2.39
CA LEU A 69 -22.97 -2.90 -2.23
C LEU A 69 -23.11 -2.00 -0.99
N THR A 70 -22.44 -2.33 0.11
CA THR A 70 -22.47 -1.50 1.33
C THR A 70 -21.82 -0.15 1.07
N TYR A 71 -20.67 -0.13 0.40
CA TYR A 71 -20.06 1.14 -0.01
C TYR A 71 -20.98 1.93 -0.94
N LEU A 72 -21.45 1.32 -2.03
CA LEU A 72 -22.40 1.97 -2.95
C LEU A 72 -23.62 2.54 -2.22
N SER A 73 -24.16 1.81 -1.24
CA SER A 73 -25.32 2.28 -0.46
C SER A 73 -25.02 3.55 0.36
N CYS A 74 -23.80 3.70 0.88
CA CYS A 74 -23.37 4.91 1.60
C CYS A 74 -23.38 6.13 0.69
N ILE A 75 -22.93 6.00 -0.56
CA ILE A 75 -22.87 7.14 -1.48
C ILE A 75 -24.21 7.41 -2.14
N LEU A 76 -24.89 6.38 -2.64
CA LEU A 76 -26.20 6.58 -3.26
C LEU A 76 -27.17 7.24 -2.26
N TYR A 77 -27.02 6.96 -0.97
CA TYR A 77 -27.77 7.64 0.07
C TYR A 77 -27.43 9.14 0.21
N GLN A 78 -26.19 9.57 -0.07
CA GLN A 78 -25.82 11.00 -0.08
C GLN A 78 -26.49 11.77 -1.23
N TYR A 79 -26.66 11.13 -2.38
CA TYR A 79 -27.29 11.72 -3.57
C TYR A 79 -28.76 11.32 -3.73
N ASN A 80 -29.38 10.76 -2.69
CA ASN A 80 -30.65 10.06 -2.79
C ASN A 80 -31.78 10.93 -3.33
N GLU A 81 -31.90 12.16 -2.82
CA GLU A 81 -32.92 13.12 -3.24
C GLU A 81 -32.79 13.49 -4.71
N GLU A 82 -31.57 13.78 -5.17
CA GLU A 82 -31.27 14.15 -6.54
C GLU A 82 -31.49 12.99 -7.52
N LEU A 83 -31.04 11.79 -7.15
CA LEU A 83 -31.21 10.59 -7.98
C LEU A 83 -32.68 10.20 -8.15
N VAL A 84 -33.50 10.36 -7.10
CA VAL A 84 -34.95 10.12 -7.18
C VAL A 84 -35.64 11.23 -7.99
N LYS A 85 -35.31 12.50 -7.72
CA LYS A 85 -35.87 13.66 -8.43
C LYS A 85 -35.63 13.60 -9.94
N ASN A 86 -34.45 13.11 -10.35
CA ASN A 86 -34.07 12.98 -11.75
C ASN A 86 -34.48 11.64 -12.38
N PHE A 87 -35.29 10.82 -11.70
CA PHE A 87 -35.77 9.52 -12.16
C PHE A 87 -34.67 8.52 -12.53
N ILE A 88 -33.49 8.64 -11.90
CA ILE A 88 -32.34 7.77 -12.17
C ILE A 88 -32.45 6.48 -11.37
N ILE A 89 -33.00 6.55 -10.16
CA ILE A 89 -33.36 5.39 -9.35
C ILE A 89 -34.88 5.36 -9.11
N PRO A 90 -35.50 4.17 -9.12
CA PRO A 90 -36.95 4.06 -9.02
C PRO A 90 -37.47 4.29 -7.59
N LYS A 91 -36.61 4.11 -6.58
CA LYS A 91 -36.96 4.22 -5.15
C LYS A 91 -35.75 4.72 -4.36
N PRO A 92 -36.00 5.44 -3.24
CA PRO A 92 -34.92 5.93 -2.39
C PRO A 92 -34.10 4.77 -1.81
N VAL A 93 -32.78 4.98 -1.75
CA VAL A 93 -31.86 4.05 -1.11
C VAL A 93 -32.03 4.09 0.40
N LYS A 94 -32.01 2.91 1.05
CA LYS A 94 -32.11 2.79 2.51
C LYS A 94 -30.86 3.38 3.16
N LYS A 95 -31.05 4.21 4.19
CA LYS A 95 -29.96 4.77 4.99
C LYS A 95 -29.09 3.65 5.60
N PRO A 96 -27.78 3.60 5.31
CA PRO A 96 -26.86 2.69 5.98
C PRO A 96 -26.74 3.03 7.47
N LEU A 97 -26.46 2.02 8.30
CA LEU A 97 -26.33 2.21 9.75
C LEU A 97 -25.18 3.16 10.10
N PHE A 98 -24.08 3.08 9.35
CA PHE A 98 -22.92 3.94 9.49
C PHE A 98 -22.45 4.41 8.11
N ASN A 99 -21.71 5.53 8.06
CA ASN A 99 -20.96 5.91 6.87
C ASN A 99 -19.65 5.11 6.81
N TYR A 100 -19.75 3.85 6.38
CA TYR A 100 -18.66 2.90 6.40
C TYR A 100 -17.41 3.35 5.62
N ILE A 101 -17.56 4.24 4.63
CA ILE A 101 -16.44 4.76 3.84
C ILE A 101 -15.48 5.58 4.69
N GLN A 102 -15.99 6.30 5.69
CA GLN A 102 -15.16 7.14 6.57
C GLN A 102 -14.23 6.33 7.46
N PHE A 103 -14.53 5.05 7.69
CA PHE A 103 -13.72 4.17 8.51
C PHE A 103 -12.56 3.53 7.73
N LEU A 104 -12.56 3.57 6.39
CA LEU A 104 -11.48 3.05 5.58
C LEU A 104 -10.20 3.89 5.79
N LYS A 105 -9.15 3.25 6.31
CA LYS A 105 -7.86 3.92 6.59
C LYS A 105 -6.67 3.24 5.94
N ASN A 106 -6.75 1.93 5.73
CA ASN A 106 -5.71 1.15 5.06
C ASN A 106 -6.28 0.59 3.76
N LEU A 107 -5.70 1.01 2.63
CA LEU A 107 -6.09 0.52 1.31
C LEU A 107 -4.97 -0.33 0.72
N ASP A 108 -5.22 -1.62 0.58
CA ASP A 108 -4.44 -2.49 -0.27
C ASP A 108 -5.08 -2.53 -1.67
N LEU A 109 -4.38 -2.02 -2.68
CA LEU A 109 -4.92 -1.95 -4.05
C LEU A 109 -5.06 -3.34 -4.70
N ILE A 110 -4.31 -4.33 -4.24
CA ILE A 110 -4.38 -5.72 -4.74
C ILE A 110 -5.58 -6.42 -4.14
N GLU A 111 -5.78 -6.33 -2.82
CA GLU A 111 -6.98 -6.86 -2.18
C GLU A 111 -8.23 -6.16 -2.71
N PHE A 112 -8.19 -4.83 -2.86
CA PHE A 112 -9.28 -4.05 -3.44
C PHE A 112 -9.61 -4.52 -4.86
N SER A 113 -8.59 -4.70 -5.71
CA SER A 113 -8.76 -5.24 -7.05
C SER A 113 -9.38 -6.64 -7.04
N ALA A 114 -9.00 -7.49 -6.09
CA ALA A 114 -9.56 -8.83 -5.92
C ALA A 114 -11.05 -8.78 -5.54
N VAL A 115 -11.44 -7.85 -4.65
CA VAL A 115 -12.85 -7.62 -4.26
C VAL A 115 -13.69 -7.31 -5.49
N ILE A 116 -13.22 -6.41 -6.36
CA ILE A 116 -13.95 -6.05 -7.59
C ILE A 116 -14.11 -7.28 -8.49
N LYS A 117 -13.04 -8.04 -8.70
CA LYS A 117 -13.08 -9.27 -9.52
C LYS A 117 -14.08 -10.28 -8.97
N ASP A 118 -14.08 -10.54 -7.66
CA ASP A 118 -15.00 -11.48 -7.04
C ASP A 118 -16.44 -10.97 -7.02
N CYS A 119 -16.62 -9.65 -6.82
CA CYS A 119 -17.92 -8.98 -6.88
C CYS A 119 -18.60 -9.15 -8.24
N ILE A 120 -17.84 -9.04 -9.33
CA ILE A 120 -18.34 -9.24 -10.70
C ILE A 120 -18.81 -10.67 -10.94
N ASN A 121 -18.15 -11.62 -10.29
CA ASN A 121 -18.49 -13.05 -10.35
C ASN A 121 -19.50 -13.46 -9.26
N SER A 122 -20.04 -12.50 -8.49
CA SER A 122 -20.99 -12.75 -7.41
C SER A 122 -22.44 -12.64 -7.89
N LYS A 123 -23.37 -13.22 -7.12
CA LYS A 123 -24.81 -13.08 -7.36
C LYS A 123 -25.30 -11.61 -7.25
N ASN A 124 -24.55 -10.74 -6.59
CA ASN A 124 -24.89 -9.33 -6.40
C ASN A 124 -24.66 -8.45 -7.64
N ILE A 125 -24.03 -8.97 -8.69
CA ILE A 125 -23.71 -8.20 -9.89
C ILE A 125 -24.95 -7.62 -10.57
N THR A 126 -26.10 -8.29 -10.50
CA THR A 126 -27.37 -7.79 -11.06
C THR A 126 -27.81 -6.52 -10.35
N THR A 127 -27.75 -6.50 -9.02
CA THR A 127 -28.07 -5.30 -8.21
C THR A 127 -27.13 -4.14 -8.53
N ILE A 128 -25.83 -4.43 -8.68
CA ILE A 128 -24.83 -3.42 -9.02
C ILE A 128 -25.08 -2.84 -10.42
N LYS A 129 -25.44 -3.67 -11.39
CA LYS A 129 -25.84 -3.22 -12.73
C LYS A 129 -27.04 -2.28 -12.68
N ASN A 130 -27.99 -2.51 -11.79
CA ASN A 130 -29.15 -1.62 -11.63
C ASN A 130 -28.75 -0.23 -11.12
N TYR A 131 -27.68 -0.14 -10.34
CA TYR A 131 -27.14 1.15 -9.88
C TYR A 131 -26.22 1.84 -10.91
N ARG A 132 -25.90 1.19 -12.04
CA ARG A 132 -24.93 1.72 -13.00
C ARG A 132 -25.23 3.16 -13.43
N LEU A 133 -26.48 3.48 -13.76
CA LEU A 133 -26.89 4.82 -14.19
C LEU A 133 -26.70 5.86 -13.07
N ALA A 134 -27.15 5.54 -11.85
CA ALA A 134 -26.95 6.38 -10.68
C ALA A 134 -25.47 6.63 -10.41
N ILE A 135 -24.66 5.61 -10.59
CA ILE A 135 -23.24 5.73 -10.38
C ILE A 135 -22.57 6.57 -11.49
N SER A 136 -22.94 6.38 -12.75
CA SER A 136 -22.46 7.22 -13.85
C SER A 136 -22.82 8.70 -13.64
N TYR A 137 -24.01 8.97 -13.11
CA TYR A 137 -24.44 10.32 -12.74
C TYR A 137 -23.51 10.96 -11.71
N ILE A 138 -23.21 10.25 -10.61
CA ILE A 138 -22.34 10.73 -9.53
C ILE A 138 -20.89 10.92 -10.02
N LEU A 139 -20.42 10.09 -10.94
CA LEU A 139 -19.04 10.14 -11.42
C LEU A 139 -18.74 11.36 -12.30
N LEU A 140 -19.70 11.83 -13.10
CA LEU A 140 -19.44 12.78 -14.19
C LEU A 140 -19.49 14.27 -13.80
N ASP A 141 -19.88 14.63 -12.58
CA ASP A 141 -20.14 16.02 -12.13
C ASP A 141 -21.04 16.87 -13.06
N ASN A 142 -21.61 16.27 -14.12
CA ASN A 142 -22.77 16.73 -14.88
C ASN A 142 -23.27 15.64 -15.86
N PRO A 143 -24.59 15.38 -15.93
CA PRO A 143 -25.19 14.36 -16.81
C PRO A 143 -25.90 15.01 -18.01
N LEU A 144 -26.24 14.23 -19.04
CA LEU A 144 -27.08 14.60 -20.21
C LEU A 144 -26.39 15.04 -21.52
N SER A 145 -25.17 14.56 -21.85
CA SER A 145 -24.66 14.70 -23.24
C SER A 145 -24.74 13.44 -24.11
N LYS A 146 -25.26 12.31 -23.61
CA LYS A 146 -25.60 11.16 -24.46
C LYS A 146 -26.99 10.59 -24.12
N PRO A 147 -27.87 10.37 -25.12
CA PRO A 147 -29.22 9.86 -24.86
C PRO A 147 -29.18 8.44 -24.26
N LEU A 148 -30.16 8.17 -23.39
CA LEU A 148 -30.44 6.91 -22.72
C LEU A 148 -30.78 5.71 -23.64
N GLY A 149 -30.55 5.79 -24.94
CA GLY A 149 -30.76 4.69 -25.88
C GLY A 149 -29.45 3.99 -26.20
N THR A 150 -29.35 2.70 -25.91
CA THR A 150 -28.24 1.77 -26.26
C THR A 150 -27.04 1.68 -25.31
N LEU A 151 -27.26 1.23 -24.07
CA LEU A 151 -26.25 0.45 -23.35
C LEU A 151 -26.80 -0.94 -23.01
N VAL A 152 -27.24 -1.62 -24.07
CA VAL A 152 -27.48 -3.06 -24.06
C VAL A 152 -26.14 -3.75 -23.77
N ASN A 153 -26.08 -4.57 -22.71
CA ASN A 153 -25.03 -5.55 -22.45
C ASN A 153 -23.59 -5.05 -22.69
N GLY A 154 -23.11 -4.11 -21.87
CA GLY A 154 -21.67 -3.86 -21.79
C GLY A 154 -20.94 -5.14 -21.37
N SER A 155 -19.82 -5.45 -22.03
CA SER A 155 -19.00 -6.62 -21.68
C SER A 155 -18.60 -6.58 -20.19
N ILE A 156 -18.32 -7.76 -19.60
CA ILE A 156 -17.82 -7.89 -18.21
C ILE A 156 -16.63 -6.93 -17.94
N HIS A 157 -15.81 -6.68 -18.96
CA HIS A 157 -14.68 -5.75 -18.90
C HIS A 157 -15.08 -4.29 -18.68
N SER A 158 -16.18 -3.82 -19.28
CA SER A 158 -16.69 -2.45 -19.07
C SER A 158 -17.20 -2.28 -17.64
N ILE A 159 -17.92 -3.26 -17.11
CA ILE A 159 -18.44 -3.22 -15.73
C ILE A 159 -17.30 -3.23 -14.72
N HIS A 160 -16.24 -4.00 -14.98
CA HIS A 160 -15.05 -4.01 -14.13
C HIS A 160 -14.35 -2.65 -14.09
N LYS A 161 -14.19 -2.00 -15.25
CA LYS A 161 -13.58 -0.67 -15.33
C LYS A 161 -14.44 0.36 -14.60
N ASP A 162 -15.74 0.35 -14.85
CA ASP A 162 -16.69 1.23 -14.19
C ASP A 162 -16.56 1.04 -12.67
N LEU A 163 -16.70 -0.19 -12.16
CA LEU A 163 -16.62 -0.44 -10.71
C LEU A 163 -15.30 0.00 -10.08
N LEU A 164 -14.19 -0.14 -10.78
CA LEU A 164 -12.90 0.40 -10.33
C LEU A 164 -12.90 1.92 -10.31
N ASP A 165 -13.30 2.58 -11.39
CA ASP A 165 -13.36 4.05 -11.50
C ASP A 165 -14.27 4.63 -10.41
N ILE A 166 -15.40 3.97 -10.18
CA ILE A 166 -16.38 4.27 -9.13
C ILE A 166 -15.69 4.16 -7.79
N MET A 167 -15.31 2.96 -7.39
CA MET A 167 -14.79 2.73 -6.06
C MET A 167 -13.50 3.52 -5.80
N SER A 168 -12.73 3.83 -6.84
CA SER A 168 -11.61 4.78 -6.79
C SER A 168 -12.10 6.19 -6.39
N LYS A 169 -13.03 6.78 -7.16
CA LYS A 169 -13.63 8.10 -6.84
C LYS A 169 -14.25 8.10 -5.45
N LEU A 170 -14.92 7.01 -5.07
CA LEU A 170 -15.59 6.89 -3.78
C LEU A 170 -14.60 6.90 -2.61
N ILE A 171 -13.50 6.16 -2.74
CA ILE A 171 -12.45 6.15 -1.72
C ILE A 171 -11.80 7.53 -1.66
N THR A 172 -11.56 8.17 -2.79
CA THR A 172 -10.95 9.50 -2.80
C THR A 172 -11.84 10.60 -2.29
N ASP A 173 -13.14 10.58 -2.57
CA ASP A 173 -14.03 11.70 -2.26
C ASP A 173 -14.62 11.61 -0.85
N HIS A 174 -14.63 10.42 -0.25
CA HIS A 174 -15.35 10.16 1.00
C HIS A 174 -14.56 9.43 2.08
N SER A 175 -13.32 8.97 1.82
CA SER A 175 -12.48 8.48 2.92
C SER A 175 -12.08 9.67 3.79
N ALA A 176 -12.23 9.55 5.11
CA ALA A 176 -11.92 10.62 6.06
C ALA A 176 -10.39 10.78 6.26
N GLY A 177 -9.61 10.68 5.18
CA GLY A 177 -8.15 10.62 5.16
C GLY A 177 -7.62 9.19 5.19
N LEU A 178 -7.07 8.75 4.05
CA LEU A 178 -6.40 7.47 3.92
C LEU A 178 -5.04 7.55 4.63
N TYR A 179 -4.81 6.65 5.58
CA TYR A 179 -3.61 6.64 6.41
C TYR A 179 -2.47 5.84 5.76
N ARG A 180 -2.79 4.66 5.21
CA ARG A 180 -1.83 3.73 4.62
C ARG A 180 -2.28 3.26 3.23
N LEU A 181 -1.34 3.29 2.28
CA LEU A 181 -1.50 2.75 0.93
C LEU A 181 -0.54 1.58 0.74
N LEU A 182 -1.09 0.43 0.40
CA LEU A 182 -0.38 -0.84 0.25
C LEU A 182 -0.56 -1.40 -1.17
N LEU A 183 0.55 -1.76 -1.79
CA LEU A 183 0.60 -2.50 -3.05
C LEU A 183 1.51 -3.72 -2.84
N ASP A 184 1.07 -4.65 -1.98
CA ASP A 184 1.84 -5.84 -1.63
C ASP A 184 1.27 -7.10 -2.28
N ALA A 185 2.03 -7.62 -3.23
CA ALA A 185 1.70 -8.82 -3.99
C ALA A 185 2.50 -10.04 -3.51
N GLU A 186 3.41 -9.91 -2.56
CA GLU A 186 4.40 -10.96 -2.27
C GLU A 186 3.90 -12.01 -1.26
N GLY A 187 2.65 -11.90 -0.78
CA GLY A 187 2.10 -12.76 0.28
C GLY A 187 1.13 -13.88 -0.12
N SER A 188 0.80 -14.13 -1.41
CA SER A 188 -0.09 -15.26 -1.75
C SER A 188 0.58 -16.33 -2.64
N GLU A 189 0.43 -17.58 -2.26
CA GLU A 189 1.09 -18.73 -2.91
C GLU A 189 0.48 -19.04 -4.30
N GLU A 190 -0.65 -18.43 -4.67
CA GLU A 190 -1.30 -18.66 -5.96
C GLU A 190 -0.74 -17.77 -7.09
N ARG A 191 0.35 -18.23 -7.72
CA ARG A 191 0.91 -17.63 -8.95
C ARG A 191 -0.12 -17.45 -10.10
N ALA A 192 -1.20 -18.24 -10.13
CA ALA A 192 -2.27 -18.13 -11.13
C ALA A 192 -3.24 -16.96 -10.84
N PHE A 193 -3.56 -16.71 -9.57
CA PHE A 193 -4.34 -15.55 -9.11
C PHE A 193 -3.62 -14.24 -9.51
N PHE A 194 -2.28 -14.22 -9.37
CA PHE A 194 -1.44 -13.09 -9.76
C PHE A 194 -1.31 -12.84 -11.26
N LYS A 195 -1.35 -13.85 -12.13
CA LYS A 195 -1.34 -13.61 -13.59
C LYS A 195 -2.57 -12.81 -14.04
N GLY A 196 -3.72 -13.08 -13.43
CA GLY A 196 -4.94 -12.29 -13.64
C GLY A 196 -4.80 -10.87 -13.10
N ILE A 197 -4.29 -10.72 -11.87
CA ILE A 197 -4.10 -9.41 -11.22
C ILE A 197 -3.04 -8.54 -11.93
N MET A 198 -2.00 -9.15 -12.50
CA MET A 198 -0.97 -8.45 -13.29
C MET A 198 -1.58 -7.77 -14.52
N PHE A 199 -2.48 -8.47 -15.24
CA PHE A 199 -3.23 -7.87 -16.34
C PHE A 199 -4.16 -6.76 -15.86
N ILE A 200 -4.72 -6.89 -14.66
CA ILE A 200 -5.61 -5.92 -14.04
C ILE A 200 -4.81 -4.66 -13.63
N LEU A 201 -3.75 -4.74 -12.83
CA LEU A 201 -2.95 -3.57 -12.42
C LEU A 201 -2.40 -2.77 -13.62
N LEU A 202 -1.93 -3.45 -14.69
CA LEU A 202 -1.49 -2.78 -15.92
C LEU A 202 -2.65 -2.17 -16.72
N LYS A 203 -3.80 -2.85 -16.80
CA LYS A 203 -5.00 -2.37 -17.51
C LYS A 203 -5.74 -1.24 -16.79
N TYR A 204 -5.61 -1.18 -15.47
CA TYR A 204 -6.32 -0.24 -14.61
C TYR A 204 -5.39 0.74 -13.89
N HIS A 205 -4.16 0.85 -14.39
CA HIS A 205 -3.21 1.92 -14.05
C HIS A 205 -3.89 3.30 -14.04
N GLN A 206 -4.75 3.58 -15.01
CA GLN A 206 -5.55 4.81 -15.06
C GLN A 206 -6.44 5.03 -13.82
N CYS A 207 -7.04 3.96 -13.27
CA CYS A 207 -7.89 4.05 -12.07
C CYS A 207 -7.02 4.33 -10.83
N ILE A 208 -5.89 3.65 -10.70
CA ILE A 208 -4.92 3.88 -9.61
C ILE A 208 -4.40 5.32 -9.67
N MET A 209 -4.06 5.80 -10.87
CA MET A 209 -3.64 7.18 -11.07
C MET A 209 -4.76 8.19 -10.77
N LYS A 210 -6.04 7.86 -11.00
CA LYS A 210 -7.15 8.69 -10.53
C LYS A 210 -7.24 8.74 -8.99
N ILE A 211 -7.03 7.60 -8.31
CA ILE A 211 -6.95 7.58 -6.84
C ILE A 211 -5.84 8.51 -6.37
N ILE A 212 -4.67 8.43 -7.02
CA ILE A 212 -3.49 9.20 -6.62
C ILE A 212 -3.62 10.69 -6.94
N ASN A 213 -4.21 11.02 -8.08
CA ASN A 213 -4.35 12.39 -8.56
C ASN A 213 -5.53 13.15 -7.94
N SER A 214 -6.42 12.49 -7.19
CA SER A 214 -7.49 13.19 -6.48
C SER A 214 -6.88 14.12 -5.43
N LYS A 215 -7.09 15.42 -5.56
CA LYS A 215 -6.55 16.40 -4.61
C LYS A 215 -7.32 16.31 -3.28
N GLY A 216 -6.59 16.33 -2.16
CA GLY A 216 -7.12 16.53 -0.80
C GLY A 216 -6.82 15.40 0.17
N HIS A 217 -7.09 14.14 -0.19
CA HIS A 217 -7.21 13.05 0.80
C HIS A 217 -5.95 12.19 0.98
N LEU A 218 -5.04 12.19 0.02
CA LEU A 218 -3.71 11.56 0.18
C LEU A 218 -2.70 12.46 0.89
N SER A 219 -3.06 13.71 1.20
CA SER A 219 -2.22 14.60 2.02
C SER A 219 -2.04 14.09 3.46
N GLN A 220 -2.96 13.23 3.90
CA GLN A 220 -2.94 12.56 5.20
C GLN A 220 -2.25 11.19 5.15
N LEU A 221 -1.77 10.78 3.98
CA LEU A 221 -1.05 9.52 3.83
C LEU A 221 0.24 9.60 4.66
N THR A 222 0.41 8.64 5.56
CA THR A 222 1.60 8.53 6.40
C THR A 222 2.44 7.31 6.05
N GLU A 223 1.83 6.28 5.44
CA GLU A 223 2.53 5.06 5.11
C GLU A 223 2.30 4.64 3.65
N LEU A 224 3.40 4.45 2.92
CA LEU A 224 3.43 3.94 1.57
C LEU A 224 4.24 2.66 1.52
N ILE A 225 3.61 1.55 1.15
CA ILE A 225 4.24 0.23 1.13
C ILE A 225 4.00 -0.43 -0.22
N MET A 226 5.06 -0.61 -1.02
CA MET A 226 5.04 -1.17 -2.37
C MET A 226 6.21 -2.14 -2.60
N PRO A 227 6.26 -3.30 -1.90
CA PRO A 227 7.34 -4.28 -2.03
C PRO A 227 7.29 -5.07 -3.35
N THR A 228 6.22 -4.92 -4.14
CA THR A 228 5.99 -5.67 -5.36
C THR A 228 6.92 -5.29 -6.54
N ARG A 229 7.32 -6.31 -7.30
CA ARG A 229 8.12 -6.22 -8.55
C ARG A 229 7.31 -6.30 -9.84
N ILE A 230 5.98 -6.25 -9.73
CA ILE A 230 5.06 -6.68 -10.79
C ILE A 230 4.87 -5.63 -11.89
N PHE A 231 4.98 -4.34 -11.56
CA PHE A 231 4.77 -3.24 -12.50
C PHE A 231 5.72 -2.08 -12.18
N ASN A 232 5.89 -1.18 -13.15
CA ASN A 232 6.69 0.03 -13.00
C ASN A 232 5.94 1.04 -12.11
N LYS A 233 6.62 1.55 -11.09
CA LYS A 233 6.02 2.43 -10.06
C LYS A 233 6.24 3.92 -10.32
N THR A 234 6.93 4.30 -11.38
CA THR A 234 7.36 5.68 -11.67
C THR A 234 6.19 6.66 -11.64
N GLU A 235 5.11 6.40 -12.37
CA GLU A 235 3.98 7.33 -12.43
C GLU A 235 3.29 7.52 -11.06
N ILE A 236 3.11 6.44 -10.30
CA ILE A 236 2.52 6.48 -8.96
C ILE A 236 3.39 7.32 -8.02
N LEU A 237 4.70 7.08 -8.04
CA LEU A 237 5.66 7.82 -7.22
C LEU A 237 5.64 9.32 -7.58
N LEU A 238 5.67 9.66 -8.87
CA LEU A 238 5.62 11.03 -9.34
C LEU A 238 4.33 11.76 -8.95
N ALA A 239 3.19 11.07 -9.03
CA ALA A 239 1.90 11.65 -8.66
C ALA A 239 1.74 11.87 -7.14
N LEU A 240 2.47 11.13 -6.30
CA LEU A 240 2.48 11.33 -4.86
C LEU A 240 3.34 12.54 -4.42
N ILE A 241 4.37 12.92 -5.17
CA ILE A 241 5.29 14.04 -4.83
C ILE A 241 4.53 15.36 -4.54
N PRO A 242 3.59 15.84 -5.37
CA PRO A 242 2.89 17.09 -5.11
C PRO A 242 1.82 16.98 -4.01
N VAL A 243 1.34 15.77 -3.69
CA VAL A 243 0.15 15.57 -2.83
C VAL A 243 0.51 15.12 -1.42
N SER A 244 1.56 14.30 -1.27
CA SER A 244 1.96 13.71 0.01
C SER A 244 3.32 14.23 0.48
N ARG A 245 3.30 14.91 1.63
CA ARG A 245 4.47 15.56 2.24
C ARG A 245 4.76 15.09 3.67
N ASN A 246 3.89 14.23 4.20
CA ASN A 246 3.86 13.79 5.60
C ASN A 246 4.04 12.27 5.73
N LEU A 247 4.62 11.61 4.72
CA LEU A 247 4.93 10.18 4.84
C LEU A 247 5.94 9.99 5.97
N LYS A 248 5.55 9.15 6.92
CA LYS A 248 6.37 8.67 8.03
C LYS A 248 7.03 7.33 7.71
N LYS A 249 6.42 6.54 6.83
CA LYS A 249 6.94 5.23 6.42
C LYS A 249 6.87 5.07 4.91
N ILE A 250 8.01 4.77 4.30
CA ILE A 250 8.11 4.38 2.89
C ILE A 250 8.82 3.03 2.84
N VAL A 251 8.17 2.02 2.28
CA VAL A 251 8.80 0.72 2.00
C VAL A 251 8.55 0.39 0.55
N VAL A 252 9.56 0.47 -0.30
CA VAL A 252 9.38 0.33 -1.75
C VAL A 252 10.45 -0.58 -2.33
N ARG A 253 10.01 -1.44 -3.26
CA ARG A 253 10.93 -2.19 -4.11
C ARG A 253 11.32 -1.37 -5.34
N ALA A 254 12.57 -0.95 -5.44
CA ALA A 254 13.08 -0.09 -6.53
C ALA A 254 13.52 -0.93 -7.75
N GLY A 255 12.56 -1.38 -8.54
CA GLY A 255 12.83 -2.18 -9.73
C GLY A 255 11.71 -3.14 -10.07
N TYR A 256 11.63 -3.48 -11.36
CA TYR A 256 10.59 -4.35 -11.93
C TYR A 256 11.20 -5.29 -12.98
N ARG A 257 10.59 -6.46 -13.20
CA ARG A 257 11.02 -7.43 -14.24
C ARG A 257 9.97 -7.46 -15.35
N ILE A 258 10.32 -7.08 -16.59
CA ILE A 258 9.44 -7.31 -17.73
C ILE A 258 9.72 -8.71 -18.28
N ARG A 259 8.80 -9.66 -18.05
CA ARG A 259 8.96 -11.04 -18.57
C ARG A 259 8.86 -11.16 -20.10
N ARG A 260 8.81 -10.05 -20.86
CA ARG A 260 8.35 -10.06 -22.27
C ARG A 260 9.04 -9.10 -23.26
N TYR A 261 10.14 -8.42 -22.92
CA TYR A 261 10.88 -7.63 -23.92
C TYR A 261 12.28 -8.22 -24.18
N PRO A 262 12.71 -8.28 -25.45
CA PRO A 262 14.06 -8.71 -25.80
C PRO A 262 15.12 -7.63 -25.54
N ASN A 263 14.75 -6.39 -25.15
CA ASN A 263 15.67 -5.26 -25.10
C ASN A 263 15.99 -4.80 -23.66
N ARG A 264 17.14 -5.25 -23.13
CA ARG A 264 17.58 -5.00 -21.75
C ARG A 264 17.86 -3.53 -21.42
N GLU A 265 18.22 -2.70 -22.41
CA GLU A 265 18.56 -1.28 -22.17
C GLU A 265 17.35 -0.45 -21.74
N ASN A 266 16.19 -0.69 -22.36
CA ASN A 266 14.94 -0.02 -21.98
C ASN A 266 14.53 -0.38 -20.54
N GLU A 267 14.71 -1.63 -20.13
CA GLU A 267 14.40 -2.08 -18.77
C GLU A 267 15.28 -1.37 -17.74
N LYS A 268 16.58 -1.24 -18.03
CA LYS A 268 17.51 -0.51 -17.17
C LYS A 268 17.12 0.96 -17.03
N SER A 269 16.86 1.63 -18.14
CA SER A 269 16.44 3.04 -18.18
C SER A 269 15.17 3.27 -17.35
N MET A 270 14.16 2.41 -17.50
CA MET A 270 12.93 2.51 -16.73
C MET A 270 13.10 2.18 -15.25
N ALA A 271 13.99 1.23 -14.90
CA ALA A 271 14.32 0.94 -13.50
C ALA A 271 15.05 2.12 -12.85
N GLU A 272 15.95 2.78 -13.58
CA GLU A 272 16.62 4.00 -13.13
C GLU A 272 15.62 5.16 -12.94
N GLN A 273 14.65 5.33 -13.85
CA GLN A 273 13.58 6.32 -13.70
C GLN A 273 12.70 6.05 -12.47
N GLU A 274 12.40 4.78 -12.18
CA GLU A 274 11.66 4.40 -10.96
C GLU A 274 12.46 4.76 -9.70
N ALA A 275 13.78 4.50 -9.71
CA ALA A 275 14.67 4.88 -8.60
C ALA A 275 14.75 6.40 -8.42
N LYS A 276 14.85 7.18 -9.51
CA LYS A 276 14.82 8.66 -9.47
C LYS A 276 13.49 9.19 -8.90
N ALA A 277 12.36 8.68 -9.40
CA ALA A 277 11.05 9.10 -8.88
C ALA A 277 10.87 8.77 -7.39
N LEU A 278 11.42 7.64 -6.92
CA LEU A 278 11.41 7.30 -5.50
C LEU A 278 12.34 8.21 -4.70
N ALA A 279 13.54 8.54 -5.21
CA ALA A 279 14.45 9.48 -4.59
C ALA A 279 13.83 10.88 -4.43
N ASP A 280 13.14 11.36 -5.46
CA ASP A 280 12.42 12.64 -5.43
C ASP A 280 11.27 12.61 -4.40
N LEU A 281 10.53 11.49 -4.33
CA LEU A 281 9.48 11.32 -3.33
C LEU A 281 10.03 11.33 -1.90
N ILE A 282 11.14 10.63 -1.64
CA ILE A 282 11.83 10.63 -0.34
C ILE A 282 12.24 12.06 0.02
N THR A 283 12.89 12.77 -0.90
CA THR A 283 13.36 14.15 -0.71
C THR A 283 12.22 15.13 -0.46
N ALA A 284 11.03 14.86 -1.02
CA ALA A 284 9.85 15.71 -0.83
C ALA A 284 9.23 15.61 0.58
N GLN A 285 9.60 14.61 1.39
CA GLN A 285 9.01 14.38 2.72
C GLN A 285 9.65 15.24 3.82
N LYS A 286 8.85 15.61 4.81
CA LYS A 286 9.29 16.45 5.95
C LYS A 286 9.48 15.69 7.26
N SER A 287 9.00 14.45 7.33
CA SER A 287 8.87 13.71 8.58
C SER A 287 9.04 12.20 8.39
N LEU A 288 9.90 11.78 7.46
CA LEU A 288 10.09 10.35 7.18
C LEU A 288 10.86 9.70 8.34
N GLU A 289 10.21 8.76 9.04
CA GLU A 289 10.79 8.08 10.21
C GLU A 289 11.29 6.67 9.84
N HIS A 290 10.69 6.02 8.84
CA HIS A 290 11.01 4.66 8.41
C HIS A 290 11.16 4.57 6.89
N LEU A 291 12.33 4.12 6.44
CA LEU A 291 12.61 3.87 5.03
C LEU A 291 13.05 2.41 4.83
N GLY A 292 12.34 1.68 3.97
CA GLY A 292 12.69 0.34 3.53
C GLY A 292 12.91 0.30 2.02
N LEU A 293 14.13 -0.03 1.60
CA LEU A 293 14.52 -0.16 0.20
C LEU A 293 14.71 -1.63 -0.14
N HIS A 294 13.76 -2.17 -0.90
CA HIS A 294 13.83 -3.55 -1.38
C HIS A 294 14.41 -3.55 -2.80
N SER A 295 15.36 -4.44 -3.08
CA SER A 295 16.00 -4.70 -4.37
C SER A 295 16.10 -3.49 -5.30
N CYS A 296 17.29 -2.90 -5.39
CA CYS A 296 17.59 -1.87 -6.37
C CYS A 296 18.54 -2.42 -7.45
N ALA A 297 18.10 -2.42 -8.71
CA ALA A 297 18.90 -2.91 -9.82
C ALA A 297 19.75 -1.80 -10.46
N GLU A 298 19.18 -0.62 -10.64
CA GLU A 298 19.77 0.56 -11.29
C GLU A 298 19.37 1.80 -10.47
N GLY A 299 20.23 2.82 -10.42
CA GLY A 299 19.94 4.10 -9.74
C GLY A 299 20.00 4.10 -8.20
N LEU A 300 20.73 3.15 -7.60
CA LEU A 300 20.88 3.07 -6.13
C LEU A 300 21.53 4.32 -5.54
N ASP A 301 22.44 4.95 -6.27
CA ASP A 301 23.10 6.21 -5.91
C ASP A 301 22.12 7.37 -5.70
N TYR A 302 21.10 7.51 -6.56
CA TYR A 302 20.04 8.51 -6.36
C TYR A 302 19.28 8.27 -5.06
N LEU A 303 18.95 7.01 -4.79
CA LEU A 303 18.23 6.63 -3.56
C LEU A 303 19.07 6.89 -2.32
N LEU A 304 20.35 6.50 -2.33
CA LEU A 304 21.25 6.73 -1.21
C LEU A 304 21.50 8.22 -0.99
N THR A 305 21.63 9.02 -2.05
CA THR A 305 21.75 10.48 -1.92
C THR A 305 20.47 11.08 -1.31
N SER A 306 19.29 10.58 -1.72
CA SER A 306 18.02 11.11 -1.19
C SER A 306 17.80 10.89 0.30
N ILE A 307 18.41 9.85 0.91
CA ILE A 307 18.24 9.59 2.35
C ILE A 307 18.87 10.70 3.20
N GLU A 308 19.89 11.40 2.68
CA GLU A 308 20.56 12.50 3.37
C GLU A 308 19.59 13.65 3.68
N SER A 309 18.55 13.83 2.84
CA SER A 309 17.48 14.82 3.08
C SER A 309 16.67 14.56 4.36
N GLN A 310 16.76 13.34 4.92
CA GLN A 310 16.02 12.89 6.09
C GLN A 310 16.94 12.71 7.32
N ALA A 311 18.07 13.43 7.36
CA ALA A 311 19.08 13.38 8.42
C ALA A 311 18.51 13.52 9.85
N ASP A 312 17.54 14.41 10.02
CA ASP A 312 16.95 14.75 11.32
C ASP A 312 15.68 13.96 11.64
N THR A 313 15.15 13.15 10.72
CA THR A 313 13.83 12.52 10.87
C THR A 313 13.90 10.99 10.89
N LEU A 314 14.85 10.41 10.14
CA LEU A 314 14.90 8.97 9.93
C LEU A 314 15.39 8.23 11.18
N LYS A 315 14.60 7.24 11.61
CA LYS A 315 14.87 6.38 12.78
C LYS A 315 15.10 4.93 12.40
N TYR A 316 14.49 4.48 11.31
CA TYR A 316 14.55 3.08 10.87
C TYR A 316 14.94 3.03 9.39
N LEU A 317 16.02 2.32 9.09
CA LEU A 317 16.46 2.10 7.72
C LEU A 317 16.63 0.61 7.45
N SER A 318 15.92 0.09 6.44
CA SER A 318 16.03 -1.32 6.04
C SER A 318 16.39 -1.45 4.56
N PHE A 319 17.28 -2.39 4.29
CA PHE A 319 17.66 -2.80 2.94
C PHE A 319 17.38 -4.29 2.78
N VAL A 320 16.66 -4.65 1.73
CA VAL A 320 16.30 -6.05 1.46
C VAL A 320 16.75 -6.41 0.04
N LYS A 321 17.58 -7.45 -0.12
CA LYS A 321 18.06 -7.92 -1.44
C LYS A 321 18.75 -6.83 -2.26
N VAL A 322 19.53 -5.94 -1.61
CA VAL A 322 20.28 -4.86 -2.25
C VAL A 322 21.75 -5.26 -2.41
N ARG A 323 22.34 -4.92 -3.56
CA ARG A 323 23.76 -5.18 -3.85
C ARG A 323 24.56 -3.87 -3.78
N PHE A 324 25.39 -3.74 -2.76
CA PHE A 324 26.32 -2.62 -2.58
C PHE A 324 27.65 -2.97 -3.24
N CYS A 325 27.74 -2.76 -4.55
CA CYS A 325 28.94 -3.05 -5.35
C CYS A 325 29.70 -1.75 -5.65
N GLY A 326 30.78 -1.49 -4.92
CA GLY A 326 31.61 -0.30 -5.10
C GLY A 326 30.91 1.02 -4.77
N ILE A 327 29.84 0.95 -3.99
CA ILE A 327 29.14 2.11 -3.43
C ILE A 327 29.29 2.02 -1.92
N ASP A 328 29.74 3.10 -1.31
CA ASP A 328 29.83 3.20 0.14
C ASP A 328 28.53 3.74 0.72
N VAL A 329 27.64 2.82 1.11
CA VAL A 329 26.36 3.15 1.72
C VAL A 329 26.53 3.92 3.04
N PHE A 330 27.61 3.68 3.78
CA PHE A 330 27.81 4.28 5.10
C PHE A 330 28.10 5.77 5.02
N LYS A 331 28.75 6.23 3.95
CA LYS A 331 28.94 7.65 3.67
C LYS A 331 27.61 8.41 3.61
N HIS A 332 26.61 7.85 2.94
CA HIS A 332 25.27 8.45 2.81
C HIS A 332 24.45 8.35 4.10
N MET A 333 24.78 7.37 4.96
CA MET A 333 24.12 7.20 6.25
C MET A 333 24.74 8.08 7.35
N ALA A 334 25.98 8.53 7.19
CA ALA A 334 26.70 9.34 8.19
C ALA A 334 25.92 10.58 8.71
N PRO A 335 25.12 11.30 7.91
CA PRO A 335 24.32 12.42 8.42
C PRO A 335 23.12 12.02 9.29
N LEU A 336 22.70 10.75 9.29
CA LEU A 336 21.45 10.26 9.91
C LEU A 336 21.57 10.10 11.43
N ARG A 337 21.56 11.22 12.16
CA ARG A 337 21.82 11.26 13.62
C ARG A 337 20.74 10.62 14.49
N ASN A 338 19.51 10.50 13.96
CA ASN A 338 18.37 9.96 14.69
C ASN A 338 18.12 8.48 14.44
N LEU A 339 19.01 7.81 13.71
CA LEU A 339 18.85 6.41 13.35
C LEU A 339 18.95 5.51 14.59
N GLU A 340 17.88 4.79 14.89
CA GLU A 340 17.73 3.87 16.02
C GLU A 340 17.97 2.42 15.62
N GLN A 341 17.57 2.06 14.39
CA GLN A 341 17.66 0.70 13.88
C GLN A 341 18.06 0.65 12.40
N ILE A 342 18.99 -0.25 12.10
CA ILE A 342 19.39 -0.61 10.74
C ILE A 342 19.11 -2.10 10.50
N GLN A 343 18.59 -2.43 9.32
CA GLN A 343 18.37 -3.80 8.90
C GLN A 343 18.96 -4.08 7.52
N PHE A 344 19.74 -5.15 7.40
CA PHE A 344 20.23 -5.69 6.12
C PHE A 344 19.79 -7.14 5.93
N ASN A 345 18.85 -7.38 5.03
CA ASN A 345 18.33 -8.70 4.73
C ASN A 345 18.69 -9.11 3.30
N CYS A 346 19.36 -10.25 3.12
CA CYS A 346 19.79 -10.74 1.81
C CYS A 346 20.63 -9.74 1.00
N CYS A 347 21.33 -8.82 1.67
CA CYS A 347 22.16 -7.82 1.00
C CYS A 347 23.53 -8.39 0.64
N THR A 348 24.23 -7.76 -0.30
CA THR A 348 25.61 -8.13 -0.67
C THR A 348 26.50 -6.92 -0.56
N PHE A 349 27.60 -7.04 0.18
CA PHE A 349 28.61 -5.99 0.31
C PHE A 349 29.85 -6.35 -0.49
N LYS A 350 30.25 -5.45 -1.40
CA LYS A 350 31.49 -5.53 -2.17
C LYS A 350 32.14 -4.14 -2.16
N PRO A 351 32.88 -3.79 -1.10
CA PRO A 351 33.56 -2.50 -1.02
C PRO A 351 34.58 -2.35 -2.16
N LYS A 352 34.80 -1.10 -2.61
CA LYS A 352 35.79 -0.78 -3.66
C LYS A 352 37.21 -1.04 -3.17
N ASP A 353 37.50 -0.61 -1.94
CA ASP A 353 38.77 -0.80 -1.26
C ASP A 353 38.53 -1.41 0.12
N ALA A 354 38.75 -2.71 0.27
CA ALA A 354 38.62 -3.39 1.56
C ALA A 354 39.78 -3.06 2.54
N SER A 355 40.82 -2.37 2.05
CA SER A 355 42.06 -2.07 2.78
C SER A 355 42.02 -0.77 3.59
N ASN A 356 41.02 0.09 3.40
CA ASN A 356 40.87 1.34 4.15
C ASN A 356 39.39 1.62 4.44
N PRO A 357 38.79 0.94 5.44
CA PRO A 357 37.43 1.24 5.86
C PRO A 357 37.36 2.68 6.36
N TYR A 358 36.41 3.47 5.86
CA TYR A 358 36.17 4.81 6.38
C TYR A 358 35.90 4.74 7.89
N HIS A 359 36.69 5.48 8.67
CA HIS A 359 36.47 5.62 10.11
C HIS A 359 35.31 6.58 10.37
N PHE A 360 34.16 6.03 10.71
CA PHE A 360 33.02 6.79 11.21
C PHE A 360 33.02 6.69 12.73
N GLU A 361 33.74 7.54 13.45
CA GLU A 361 33.61 7.55 14.92
C GLU A 361 32.41 8.40 15.33
N ASN A 362 31.51 7.84 16.14
CA ASN A 362 30.38 8.53 16.79
C ASN A 362 29.31 9.14 15.85
N ASN A 363 29.16 8.63 14.63
CA ASN A 363 28.17 9.15 13.69
C ASN A 363 26.73 8.71 13.99
N PHE A 364 26.53 7.62 14.75
CA PHE A 364 25.20 7.09 15.05
C PHE A 364 24.93 7.08 16.57
N PRO A 365 24.59 8.24 17.17
CA PRO A 365 24.46 8.36 18.62
C PRO A 365 23.23 7.64 19.20
N LYS A 366 22.21 7.36 18.39
CA LYS A 366 20.96 6.70 18.83
C LYS A 366 20.82 5.25 18.36
N LEU A 367 21.80 4.73 17.64
CA LEU A 367 21.70 3.39 17.06
C LEU A 367 21.82 2.33 18.14
N VAL A 368 20.73 1.60 18.35
CA VAL A 368 20.63 0.56 19.40
C VAL A 368 20.43 -0.83 18.83
N LYS A 369 19.92 -0.95 17.59
CA LYS A 369 19.62 -2.24 16.97
C LYS A 369 20.20 -2.36 15.56
N LEU A 370 20.94 -3.43 15.33
CA LEU A 370 21.41 -3.87 14.02
C LEU A 370 20.92 -5.29 13.75
N GLU A 371 20.11 -5.44 12.71
CA GLU A 371 19.63 -6.74 12.24
C GLU A 371 20.28 -7.11 10.90
N ILE A 372 20.92 -8.27 10.84
CA ILE A 372 21.52 -8.77 9.61
C ILE A 372 21.08 -10.22 9.38
N GLN A 373 20.39 -10.45 8.28
CA GLN A 373 19.88 -11.77 7.94
C GLN A 373 20.32 -12.16 6.53
N ARG A 374 20.93 -13.34 6.39
CA ARG A 374 21.23 -13.95 5.07
C ARG A 374 22.02 -13.03 4.12
N SER A 375 22.80 -12.09 4.65
CA SER A 375 23.59 -11.13 3.88
C SER A 375 25.01 -11.65 3.63
N ILE A 376 25.59 -11.30 2.48
CA ILE A 376 26.90 -11.75 2.02
C ILE A 376 27.95 -10.67 2.34
N ASN A 377 29.09 -11.07 2.90
CA ASN A 377 30.18 -10.19 3.36
C ASN A 377 29.72 -9.13 4.37
N ALA A 378 28.82 -9.51 5.28
CA ALA A 378 28.24 -8.58 6.23
C ALA A 378 29.20 -8.18 7.36
N ASP A 379 30.31 -8.89 7.57
CA ASP A 379 31.30 -8.59 8.60
C ASP A 379 31.84 -7.15 8.46
N TYR A 380 32.07 -6.71 7.22
CA TYR A 380 32.43 -5.33 6.88
C TYR A 380 31.42 -4.30 7.41
N ALA A 381 30.12 -4.58 7.24
CA ALA A 381 29.05 -3.70 7.72
C ALA A 381 28.94 -3.71 9.25
N ILE A 382 29.12 -4.87 9.88
CA ILE A 382 29.07 -5.04 11.34
C ILE A 382 30.21 -4.25 11.99
N GLU A 383 31.43 -4.38 11.46
CA GLU A 383 32.61 -3.70 12.00
C GLU A 383 32.45 -2.17 11.95
N ILE A 384 32.05 -1.64 10.80
CA ILE A 384 31.82 -0.19 10.62
C ILE A 384 30.71 0.32 11.55
N LEU A 385 29.58 -0.37 11.65
CA LEU A 385 28.47 0.11 12.47
C LEU A 385 28.73 -0.05 13.98
N ARG A 386 29.54 -1.03 14.38
CA ARG A 386 29.99 -1.17 15.78
C ARG A 386 30.91 -0.04 16.20
N SER A 387 31.85 0.38 15.34
CA SER A 387 32.74 1.51 15.65
C SER A 387 32.02 2.86 15.60
N ALA A 388 30.95 2.97 14.80
CA ALA A 388 30.20 4.20 14.63
C ALA A 388 29.08 4.45 15.64
N ALA A 389 28.66 3.43 16.40
CA ALA A 389 27.66 3.55 17.45
C ALA A 389 28.28 4.10 18.75
N CYS A 390 27.65 5.11 19.37
CA CYS A 390 28.15 5.70 20.63
C CYS A 390 27.87 4.83 21.88
N GLY A 391 27.06 3.78 21.76
CA GLY A 391 26.59 2.96 22.88
C GLY A 391 26.55 1.46 22.56
N SER A 392 25.96 0.66 23.46
CA SER A 392 25.83 -0.78 23.24
C SER A 392 24.91 -1.09 22.06
N LEU A 393 25.47 -1.57 20.96
CA LEU A 393 24.73 -1.99 19.78
C LEU A 393 24.30 -3.47 19.91
N ASN A 394 23.00 -3.72 19.97
CA ASN A 394 22.47 -5.08 19.89
C ASN A 394 22.54 -5.57 18.43
N VAL A 395 23.34 -6.61 18.17
CA VAL A 395 23.53 -7.19 16.84
C VAL A 395 22.84 -8.55 16.78
N GLU A 396 21.73 -8.62 16.05
CA GLU A 396 21.04 -9.86 15.70
C GLU A 396 21.51 -10.29 14.31
N SER A 397 22.33 -11.34 14.24
CA SER A 397 22.88 -11.84 12.97
C SER A 397 22.57 -13.31 12.72
N GLU A 398 21.92 -13.61 11.59
CA GLU A 398 21.79 -14.97 11.07
C GLU A 398 22.69 -15.16 9.83
N PRO A 399 23.75 -16.00 9.91
CA PRO A 399 24.64 -16.25 8.78
C PRO A 399 23.92 -17.02 7.65
N ARG A 400 24.37 -16.79 6.40
CA ARG A 400 23.90 -17.55 5.24
C ARG A 400 24.80 -18.78 5.01
N ASN A 401 24.25 -19.97 5.23
CA ASN A 401 24.90 -21.23 4.85
C ASN A 401 24.61 -21.51 3.36
N SER A 402 25.59 -21.23 2.48
CA SER A 402 25.64 -21.56 1.03
C SER A 402 25.20 -20.49 0.00
N ILE A 403 25.89 -20.54 -1.14
CA ILE A 403 25.90 -19.57 -2.26
C ILE A 403 24.75 -19.78 -3.28
N PHE A 404 23.92 -20.83 -3.11
CA PHE A 404 23.01 -21.28 -4.19
C PHE A 404 21.63 -20.61 -4.26
N ASP A 405 21.27 -19.71 -3.34
CA ASP A 405 19.91 -19.10 -3.31
C ASP A 405 19.81 -17.74 -4.04
N LEU A 406 20.58 -17.50 -5.10
CA LEU A 406 20.54 -16.23 -5.86
C LEU A 406 19.67 -16.26 -7.12
N GLU A 407 19.06 -17.38 -7.46
CA GLU A 407 18.05 -17.42 -8.52
C GLU A 407 16.71 -17.82 -7.92
N TYR A 408 15.77 -16.87 -7.80
CA TYR A 408 14.34 -16.99 -8.16
C TYR A 408 13.61 -15.65 -8.07
#